data_AF-A0AA89B089-F1
#
_entry.id   AF-A0AA89B089-F1
#
_cell.length_a   1.000
_cell.length_b   1.000
_cell.length_c   1.000
_cell.angle_alpha   90.00
_cell.angle_beta   90.00
_cell.angle_gamma   90.00
#
_symmetry.space_group_name_H-M   'P 1'
#
loop_
_entity.id
_entity.type
_entity.pdbx_description
1 polymer ?
#
loop_
_entity_poly.entity_id
_entity_poly.type
_entity_poly.pdbx_seq_one_letter_code
_entity_poly.pdbx_strand_id
1 'polypeptide(L)'
;SVYSRLTLNTNGVLQRLTWNYRTQEWVVYLNVPADNCDHYSLCHAYGSCIIGNSPVCGCLDKFVPKSQKDWDRADWSSGCVRKTPLDCQKGDGFLKYIGVKLPDTRNSSFNESMTLDECHKVCLDNCTCMAYANLDIRAGGSGCLLWFGDLVDIRQLPENGQDIYIRMASSELSTQDGSNRKKGEKIKIILPLLAGMLLVGLSLTLYVWKRKKKQKQKQQELLNREGRSLELIDAHMGDSCYLSEVLRSIHVALLCVQQSPEDRPSMSSVVLMLGGDGTLPQPKEPGFFTKRNLFFEAETSSSNNAAMSVNDISITQLDAR
;
A
#
# COMPACT_ATOMS: atom_id res chain seq x y z
N SER A 1 6.32 11.18 -45.28
CA SER A 1 5.19 12.12 -45.11
C SER A 1 3.89 11.34 -45.30
N VAL A 2 2.84 11.64 -44.54
CA VAL A 2 1.53 10.96 -44.63
C VAL A 2 0.48 12.01 -45.00
N TYR A 3 -0.33 11.75 -46.03
CA TYR A 3 -1.42 12.66 -46.40
C TYR A 3 -2.53 12.61 -45.35
N SER A 4 -2.96 13.78 -44.88
CA SER A 4 -4.06 13.93 -43.93
C SER A 4 -4.89 15.16 -44.28
N ARG A 5 -6.20 15.11 -44.06
CA ARG A 5 -7.12 16.23 -44.27
C ARG A 5 -8.20 16.29 -43.20
N LEU A 6 -8.69 17.48 -42.92
CA LEU A 6 -9.85 17.73 -42.07
C LEU A 6 -11.05 18.08 -42.95
N THR A 7 -12.15 17.35 -42.79
CA THR A 7 -13.38 17.55 -43.57
C THR A 7 -14.60 17.58 -42.66
N LEU A 8 -15.44 18.60 -42.80
CA LEU A 8 -16.78 18.60 -42.20
C LEU A 8 -17.75 17.93 -43.17
N ASN A 9 -18.38 16.83 -42.76
CA ASN A 9 -19.31 16.11 -43.62
C ASN A 9 -20.74 16.71 -43.56
N THR A 10 -21.65 16.22 -44.41
CA THR A 10 -23.03 16.71 -44.50
C THR A 10 -23.86 16.48 -43.24
N ASN A 11 -23.41 15.61 -42.34
CA ASN A 11 -24.06 15.34 -41.05
C ASN A 11 -23.51 16.25 -39.93
N GLY A 12 -22.62 17.19 -40.24
CA GLY A 12 -22.03 18.12 -39.27
C GLY A 12 -20.92 17.50 -38.42
N VAL A 13 -20.37 16.34 -38.81
CA VAL A 13 -19.26 15.69 -38.09
C VAL A 13 -17.94 16.09 -38.74
N LEU A 14 -17.02 16.65 -37.94
CA LEU A 14 -15.67 16.97 -38.37
C LEU A 14 -14.82 15.70 -38.31
N GLN A 15 -14.20 15.35 -39.43
CA GLN A 15 -13.41 14.14 -39.56
C GLN A 15 -11.97 14.47 -39.93
N ARG A 16 -11.01 13.92 -39.20
CA ARG A 16 -9.62 13.84 -39.65
C ARG A 16 -9.44 12.54 -40.41
N LEU A 17 -9.18 12.66 -41.70
CA LEU A 17 -8.91 11.54 -42.59
C LEU A 17 -7.40 11.42 -42.82
N THR A 18 -6.90 10.20 -42.88
CA THR A 18 -5.50 9.88 -43.17
C THR A 18 -5.45 8.90 -44.34
N TRP A 19 -4.55 9.11 -45.30
CA TRP A 19 -4.42 8.23 -46.45
C TRP A 19 -3.68 6.94 -46.07
N ASN A 20 -4.32 5.79 -46.30
CA ASN A 20 -3.70 4.49 -46.13
C ASN A 20 -3.10 4.02 -47.46
N TYR A 21 -1.77 4.07 -47.57
CA TYR A 21 -1.06 3.64 -48.79
C TYR A 21 -1.18 2.15 -49.09
N ARG A 22 -1.55 1.29 -48.12
CA ARG A 22 -1.73 -0.15 -48.37
C ARG A 22 -3.08 -0.45 -49.01
N THR A 23 -4.15 0.15 -48.50
CA THR A 23 -5.51 -0.08 -48.99
C THR A 23 -5.95 0.95 -50.04
N GLN A 24 -5.14 1.99 -50.29
CA GLN A 24 -5.42 3.07 -51.23
C GLN A 24 -6.74 3.80 -50.91
N GLU A 25 -7.00 4.03 -49.63
CA GLU A 25 -8.24 4.66 -49.16
C GLU A 25 -7.99 5.73 -48.09
N TRP A 26 -8.97 6.63 -47.93
CA TRP A 26 -9.00 7.56 -46.81
C TRP A 26 -9.62 6.87 -45.60
N VAL A 27 -8.82 6.64 -44.55
CA VAL A 27 -9.30 6.09 -43.29
C VAL A 27 -9.60 7.22 -42.30
N VAL A 28 -10.69 7.06 -41.55
CA VAL A 28 -11.05 7.99 -40.47
C VAL A 28 -10.10 7.77 -39.31
N TYR A 29 -9.33 8.81 -38.96
CA TYR A 29 -8.43 8.82 -37.83
C TYR A 29 -9.11 9.38 -36.56
N LEU A 30 -9.93 10.43 -36.72
CA LEU A 30 -10.65 11.08 -35.61
C LEU A 30 -11.99 11.61 -36.12
N ASN A 31 -13.03 11.51 -35.29
CA ASN A 31 -14.31 12.21 -35.45
C ASN A 31 -14.50 13.20 -34.31
N VAL A 32 -15.11 14.35 -34.60
CA VAL A 32 -15.58 15.31 -33.61
C VAL A 32 -17.03 15.67 -33.96
N PRO A 33 -18.00 15.43 -33.05
CA PRO A 33 -17.87 14.85 -31.71
C PRO A 33 -17.39 13.38 -31.72
N ALA A 34 -16.55 13.00 -30.76
CA ALA A 34 -16.04 11.64 -30.61
C ALA A 34 -17.00 10.75 -29.80
N ASP A 35 -17.75 11.35 -28.88
CA ASP A 35 -18.65 10.67 -27.96
C ASP A 35 -19.79 11.61 -27.48
N ASN A 36 -20.65 11.09 -26.61
CA ASN A 36 -21.83 11.81 -26.15
C ASN A 36 -21.49 13.06 -25.31
N CYS A 37 -20.32 13.10 -24.63
CA CYS A 37 -19.89 14.24 -23.84
C CYS A 37 -19.33 15.40 -24.69
N ASP A 38 -19.18 15.21 -26.00
CA ASP A 38 -18.85 16.29 -26.93
C ASP A 38 -20.10 17.02 -27.45
N HIS A 39 -21.31 16.55 -27.09
CA HIS A 39 -22.53 17.32 -27.32
C HIS A 39 -22.56 18.53 -26.38
N TYR A 40 -22.64 19.71 -27.01
CA TYR A 40 -22.63 20.99 -26.33
C TYR A 40 -23.65 21.05 -25.19
N SER A 41 -23.19 21.39 -24.00
CA SER A 41 -24.04 21.64 -22.83
C SER A 41 -24.94 20.47 -22.41
N LEU A 42 -24.53 19.22 -22.65
CA LEU A 42 -25.31 18.02 -22.29
C LEU A 42 -25.76 18.03 -20.81
N CYS A 43 -24.83 18.33 -19.89
CA CYS A 43 -25.09 18.32 -18.45
C CYS A 43 -25.52 19.69 -17.88
N HIS A 44 -25.67 20.70 -18.74
CA HIS A 44 -26.10 22.05 -18.39
C HIS A 44 -25.23 22.73 -17.31
N ALA A 45 -25.76 23.78 -16.67
CA ALA A 45 -25.03 24.62 -15.72
C ALA A 45 -24.50 23.81 -14.53
N TYR A 46 -23.21 23.96 -14.24
CA TYR A 46 -22.49 23.31 -13.13
C TYR A 46 -22.61 21.76 -13.10
N GLY A 47 -23.03 21.15 -14.21
CA GLY A 47 -22.96 19.72 -14.45
C GLY A 47 -21.70 19.36 -15.22
N SER A 48 -21.13 18.20 -14.92
CA SER A 48 -19.95 17.64 -15.60
C SER A 48 -20.30 16.33 -16.28
N CYS A 49 -19.88 16.19 -17.53
CA CYS A 49 -20.04 14.95 -18.29
C CYS A 49 -18.88 13.98 -18.06
N ILE A 50 -19.20 12.73 -17.74
CA ILE A 50 -18.23 11.67 -17.42
C ILE A 50 -18.64 10.39 -18.16
N ILE A 51 -17.91 10.04 -19.22
CA ILE A 51 -18.25 8.91 -20.12
C ILE A 51 -18.39 7.58 -19.39
N GLY A 52 -17.56 7.33 -18.37
CA GLY A 52 -17.57 6.09 -17.60
C GLY A 52 -18.70 5.98 -16.58
N ASN A 53 -19.48 7.05 -16.36
CA ASN A 53 -20.52 7.06 -15.33
C ASN A 53 -21.90 6.67 -15.90
N SER A 54 -22.72 6.12 -15.02
CA SER A 54 -24.15 5.90 -15.25
C SER A 54 -24.92 6.46 -14.04
N PRO A 55 -25.64 7.59 -14.17
CA PRO A 55 -25.82 8.41 -15.38
C PRO A 55 -24.55 9.17 -15.82
N VAL A 56 -24.47 9.53 -17.10
CA VAL A 56 -23.28 10.19 -17.71
C VAL A 56 -23.04 11.61 -17.17
N CYS A 57 -24.09 12.28 -16.71
CA CYS A 57 -24.01 13.60 -16.09
C CYS A 57 -24.03 13.50 -14.56
N GLY A 58 -23.11 14.22 -13.93
CA GLY A 58 -23.05 14.42 -12.48
C GLY A 58 -22.89 15.91 -12.16
N CYS A 59 -23.42 16.37 -11.02
CA CYS A 59 -23.10 17.71 -10.55
C CYS A 59 -21.64 17.77 -10.13
N LEU A 60 -21.01 18.93 -10.32
CA LEU A 60 -19.72 19.20 -9.70
C LEU A 60 -19.79 19.03 -8.17
N ASP A 61 -18.68 18.68 -7.53
CA ASP A 61 -18.62 18.58 -6.07
C ASP A 61 -19.17 19.87 -5.42
N LYS A 62 -19.92 19.75 -4.32
CA LYS A 62 -20.63 20.87 -3.65
C LYS A 62 -21.75 21.53 -4.46
N PHE A 63 -22.11 20.99 -5.62
CA PHE A 63 -23.34 21.33 -6.34
C PHE A 63 -24.36 20.21 -6.20
N VAL A 64 -25.63 20.57 -6.33
CA VAL A 64 -26.77 19.65 -6.26
C VAL A 64 -27.71 19.89 -7.43
N PRO A 65 -28.47 18.87 -7.88
CA PRO A 65 -29.46 19.05 -8.94
C PRO A 65 -30.44 20.16 -8.59
N LYS A 66 -30.74 21.04 -9.55
CA LYS A 66 -31.80 22.05 -9.36
C LYS A 66 -33.18 21.41 -9.20
N SER A 67 -33.38 20.28 -9.87
CA SER A 67 -34.59 19.44 -9.77
C SER A 67 -34.17 17.97 -9.69
N GLN A 68 -34.30 17.37 -8.50
CA GLN A 68 -33.98 15.96 -8.31
C GLN A 68 -34.88 15.05 -9.17
N LYS A 69 -36.15 15.43 -9.33
CA LYS A 69 -37.13 14.66 -10.13
C LYS A 69 -36.76 14.56 -11.60
N ASP A 70 -36.19 15.62 -12.17
CA ASP A 70 -35.76 15.63 -13.57
C ASP A 70 -34.51 14.73 -13.72
N TRP A 71 -33.57 14.88 -12.79
CA TRP A 71 -32.35 14.08 -12.74
C TRP A 71 -32.59 12.58 -12.57
N ASP A 72 -33.56 12.18 -11.74
CA ASP A 72 -33.96 10.79 -11.55
C ASP A 72 -34.54 10.18 -12.84
N ARG A 73 -34.99 11.02 -13.78
CA ARG A 73 -35.49 10.64 -15.11
C ARG A 73 -34.46 10.82 -16.22
N ALA A 74 -33.20 11.08 -15.86
CA ALA A 74 -32.11 11.42 -16.78
C ALA A 74 -32.38 12.69 -17.63
N ASP A 75 -33.18 13.62 -17.12
CA ASP A 75 -33.33 14.97 -17.66
C ASP A 75 -32.43 15.93 -16.87
N TRP A 76 -31.33 16.35 -17.51
CA TRP A 76 -30.34 17.25 -16.91
C TRP A 76 -30.54 18.72 -17.31
N SER A 77 -31.63 19.06 -18.02
CA SER A 77 -31.87 20.40 -18.57
C SER A 77 -31.88 21.52 -17.52
N SER A 78 -32.35 21.20 -16.31
CA SER A 78 -32.36 22.10 -15.17
C SER A 78 -30.96 22.39 -14.58
N GLY A 79 -29.95 21.60 -14.94
CA GLY A 79 -28.58 21.70 -14.44
C GLY A 79 -28.46 21.51 -12.92
N CYS A 80 -27.38 22.06 -12.37
CA CYS A 80 -27.04 22.02 -10.96
C CYS A 80 -26.97 23.44 -10.38
N VAL A 81 -27.12 23.54 -9.06
CA VAL A 81 -26.97 24.77 -8.29
C VAL A 81 -26.02 24.52 -7.12
N ARG A 82 -25.39 25.59 -6.62
CA ARG A 82 -24.54 25.48 -5.43
C ARG A 82 -25.36 25.00 -4.26
N LYS A 83 -24.81 24.07 -3.46
CA LYS A 83 -25.45 23.62 -2.22
C LYS A 83 -25.57 24.76 -1.21
N THR A 84 -24.53 25.57 -1.11
CA THR A 84 -24.46 26.74 -0.22
C THR A 84 -24.39 28.03 -1.06
N PRO A 85 -25.29 29.00 -0.86
CA PRO A 85 -25.25 30.28 -1.57
C PRO A 85 -23.94 31.06 -1.31
N LEU A 86 -23.51 31.84 -2.30
CA LEU A 86 -22.35 32.71 -2.18
C LEU A 86 -22.65 33.92 -1.27
N ASP A 87 -21.63 34.40 -0.58
CA ASP A 87 -21.66 35.64 0.19
C ASP A 87 -20.34 36.38 -0.01
N CYS A 88 -20.30 37.17 -1.09
CA CYS A 88 -19.12 37.94 -1.47
C CYS A 88 -18.60 38.86 -0.34
N GLN A 89 -19.49 39.29 0.57
CA GLN A 89 -19.14 40.20 1.66
C GLN A 89 -18.57 39.48 2.89
N LYS A 90 -19.13 38.31 3.25
CA LYS A 90 -18.67 37.52 4.41
C LYS A 90 -17.51 36.56 4.08
N GLY A 91 -17.05 36.60 2.84
CA GLY A 91 -15.92 35.83 2.36
C GLY A 91 -16.38 34.63 1.55
N ASP A 92 -16.20 34.72 0.24
CA ASP A 92 -16.12 33.56 -0.64
C ASP A 92 -14.66 33.12 -0.77
N GLY A 93 -14.45 31.95 -1.36
CA GLY A 93 -13.15 31.59 -1.89
C GLY A 93 -13.31 30.63 -3.06
N PHE A 94 -12.29 29.84 -3.35
CA PHE A 94 -12.27 29.02 -4.56
C PHE A 94 -11.92 27.58 -4.26
N LEU A 95 -12.64 26.68 -4.92
CA LEU A 95 -12.40 25.24 -4.89
C LEU A 95 -11.78 24.82 -6.21
N LYS A 96 -10.69 24.04 -6.13
CA LYS A 96 -9.97 23.55 -7.31
C LYS A 96 -10.61 22.26 -7.84
N TYR A 97 -10.96 22.26 -9.12
CA TYR A 97 -11.42 21.11 -9.88
C TYR A 97 -10.34 20.72 -10.88
N ILE A 98 -9.99 19.44 -10.92
CA ILE A 98 -8.81 18.95 -11.65
C ILE A 98 -9.24 18.24 -12.92
N GLY A 99 -8.48 18.44 -13.99
CA GLY A 99 -8.59 17.61 -15.19
C GLY A 99 -9.93 17.74 -15.90
N VAL A 100 -10.44 18.94 -16.08
CA VAL A 100 -11.68 19.18 -16.82
C VAL A 100 -11.43 19.77 -18.20
N LYS A 101 -12.35 19.54 -19.13
CA LYS A 101 -12.56 20.45 -20.25
C LYS A 101 -13.09 21.76 -19.65
N LEU A 102 -12.39 22.86 -19.91
CA LEU A 102 -12.82 24.17 -19.45
C LEU A 102 -14.22 24.51 -19.99
N PRO A 103 -15.06 25.21 -19.22
CA PRO A 103 -16.40 25.59 -19.64
C PRO A 103 -16.38 26.55 -20.83
N ASP A 104 -17.54 26.67 -21.47
CA ASP A 104 -17.80 27.64 -22.53
C ASP A 104 -17.26 29.04 -22.17
N THR A 105 -16.53 29.65 -23.09
CA THR A 105 -15.82 30.93 -22.88
C THR A 105 -16.60 32.15 -23.40
N ARG A 106 -17.87 32.02 -23.77
CA ARG A 106 -18.72 33.11 -24.28
C ARG A 106 -18.84 34.26 -23.28
N ASN A 107 -18.91 33.95 -21.99
CA ASN A 107 -18.95 34.96 -20.92
C ASN A 107 -17.67 34.90 -20.09
N SER A 108 -16.53 35.09 -20.76
CA SER A 108 -15.21 35.07 -20.14
C SER A 108 -14.36 36.27 -20.56
N SER A 109 -13.31 36.55 -19.79
CA SER A 109 -12.25 37.49 -20.14
C SER A 109 -10.89 36.88 -19.85
N PHE A 110 -9.86 37.26 -20.59
CA PHE A 110 -8.52 36.72 -20.39
C PHE A 110 -7.44 37.80 -20.34
N ASN A 111 -6.30 37.46 -19.75
CA ASN A 111 -5.09 38.28 -19.74
C ASN A 111 -3.86 37.38 -19.71
N GLU A 112 -3.02 37.45 -20.75
CA GLU A 112 -1.84 36.58 -20.91
C GLU A 112 -0.70 36.91 -19.93
N SER A 113 -0.61 38.17 -19.48
CA SER A 113 0.49 38.63 -18.62
C SER A 113 0.25 38.35 -17.14
N MET A 114 -1.00 38.08 -16.74
CA MET A 114 -1.36 37.83 -15.35
C MET A 114 -0.90 36.45 -14.87
N THR A 115 -0.47 36.41 -13.61
CA THR A 115 -0.24 35.16 -12.89
C THR A 115 -1.55 34.57 -12.35
N LEU A 116 -1.54 33.28 -12.01
CA LEU A 116 -2.69 32.62 -11.40
C LEU A 116 -3.10 33.23 -10.05
N ASP A 117 -2.14 33.71 -9.26
CA ASP A 117 -2.39 34.37 -7.97
C ASP A 117 -3.01 35.77 -8.13
N GLU A 118 -2.62 36.50 -9.17
CA GLU A 118 -3.28 37.76 -9.55
C GLU A 118 -4.69 37.48 -10.09
N CYS A 119 -4.85 36.42 -10.88
CA CYS A 119 -6.15 35.97 -11.39
C CYS A 119 -7.13 35.66 -10.25
N HIS A 120 -6.64 34.96 -9.22
CA HIS A 120 -7.38 34.70 -7.98
C HIS A 120 -7.86 35.99 -7.32
N LYS A 121 -6.96 36.96 -7.10
CA LYS A 121 -7.30 38.25 -6.44
C LYS A 121 -8.34 39.03 -7.25
N VAL A 122 -8.14 39.16 -8.56
CA VAL A 122 -9.07 39.86 -9.45
C VAL A 122 -10.45 39.20 -9.46
N CYS A 123 -10.52 37.87 -9.46
CA CYS A 123 -11.80 37.16 -9.40
C CYS A 123 -12.46 37.29 -8.03
N LEU A 124 -11.69 37.23 -6.94
CA LEU A 124 -12.20 37.38 -5.58
C LEU A 124 -12.85 38.75 -5.37
N ASP A 125 -12.16 39.81 -5.80
CA ASP A 125 -12.60 41.21 -5.67
C ASP A 125 -13.80 41.54 -6.56
N ASN A 126 -14.06 40.76 -7.62
CA ASN A 126 -15.21 40.91 -8.49
C ASN A 126 -16.31 39.91 -8.14
N CYS A 127 -17.36 40.34 -7.43
CA CYS A 127 -18.47 39.47 -7.01
C CYS A 127 -19.24 38.77 -8.15
N THR A 128 -19.07 39.19 -9.41
CA THR A 128 -19.69 38.54 -10.57
C THR A 128 -18.83 37.44 -11.18
N CYS A 129 -17.55 37.38 -10.82
CA CYS A 129 -16.64 36.34 -11.26
C CYS A 129 -16.99 35.02 -10.57
N MET A 130 -17.15 33.96 -11.37
CA MET A 130 -17.61 32.64 -10.92
C MET A 130 -16.53 31.59 -10.94
N ALA A 131 -15.51 31.73 -11.79
CA ALA A 131 -14.36 30.85 -11.84
C ALA A 131 -13.15 31.51 -12.51
N TYR A 132 -11.98 30.92 -12.28
CA TYR A 132 -10.78 31.26 -13.01
C TYR A 132 -9.88 30.05 -13.29
N ALA A 133 -8.99 30.17 -14.28
CA ALA A 133 -8.00 29.16 -14.65
C ALA A 133 -6.77 29.80 -15.30
N ASN A 134 -5.71 29.02 -15.47
CA ASN A 134 -4.61 29.40 -16.36
C ASN A 134 -5.10 29.41 -17.82
N LEU A 135 -4.61 30.35 -18.61
CA LEU A 135 -4.89 30.41 -20.04
C LEU A 135 -4.01 29.43 -20.83
N ASP A 136 -2.73 29.36 -20.46
CA ASP A 136 -1.75 28.42 -21.00
C ASP A 136 -1.25 27.51 -19.88
N ILE A 137 -1.13 26.21 -20.14
CA ILE A 137 -0.68 25.20 -19.17
C ILE A 137 0.80 24.82 -19.32
N ARG A 138 1.48 25.34 -20.35
CA ARG A 138 2.91 25.09 -20.58
C ARG A 138 3.75 25.72 -19.45
N ALA A 139 4.93 25.17 -19.21
CA ALA A 139 5.93 25.71 -18.28
C ALA A 139 5.41 26.01 -16.85
N GLY A 140 4.42 25.23 -16.37
CA GLY A 140 3.84 25.41 -15.02
C GLY A 140 2.58 26.28 -14.97
N GLY A 141 2.14 26.80 -16.11
CA GLY A 141 0.90 27.57 -16.23
C GLY A 141 1.13 29.08 -16.26
N SER A 142 0.47 29.78 -17.17
CA SER A 142 0.53 31.23 -17.30
C SER A 142 -0.77 31.81 -17.86
N GLY A 143 -0.92 33.12 -17.67
CA GLY A 143 -2.11 33.85 -18.05
C GLY A 143 -3.30 33.57 -17.13
N CYS A 144 -4.35 34.36 -17.32
CA CYS A 144 -5.57 34.34 -16.53
C CYS A 144 -6.76 34.23 -17.47
N LEU A 145 -7.67 33.30 -17.18
CA LEU A 145 -8.98 33.19 -17.81
C LEU A 145 -10.03 33.26 -16.71
N LEU A 146 -10.97 34.20 -16.81
CA LEU A 146 -12.03 34.48 -15.83
C LEU A 146 -13.39 34.21 -16.47
N TRP A 147 -14.31 33.58 -15.74
CA TRP A 147 -15.70 33.38 -16.18
C TRP A 147 -16.69 34.18 -15.35
N PHE A 148 -17.73 34.67 -16.02
CA PHE A 148 -18.84 35.41 -15.43
C PHE A 148 -20.14 34.64 -15.67
N GLY A 149 -20.97 34.46 -14.63
CA GLY A 149 -22.22 33.69 -14.74
C GLY A 149 -22.05 32.16 -14.69
N ASP A 150 -23.07 31.45 -15.14
CA ASP A 150 -23.15 30.00 -15.03
C ASP A 150 -22.12 29.30 -15.92
N LEU A 151 -21.46 28.27 -15.37
CA LEU A 151 -20.45 27.50 -16.09
C LEU A 151 -21.13 26.33 -16.78
N VAL A 152 -20.99 26.24 -18.10
CA VAL A 152 -21.64 25.22 -18.94
C VAL A 152 -20.60 24.48 -19.79
N ASP A 153 -21.00 23.33 -20.33
CA ASP A 153 -20.18 22.51 -21.23
C ASP A 153 -18.88 21.94 -20.59
N ILE A 154 -18.96 21.62 -19.29
CA ILE A 154 -17.86 21.00 -18.54
C ILE A 154 -17.87 19.49 -18.74
N ARG A 155 -16.69 18.91 -18.92
CA ARG A 155 -16.47 17.47 -19.03
C ARG A 155 -15.27 17.05 -18.18
N GLN A 156 -15.38 15.93 -17.48
CA GLN A 156 -14.23 15.34 -16.81
C GLN A 156 -13.35 14.62 -17.84
N LEU A 157 -12.05 14.94 -17.83
CA LEU A 157 -11.05 14.28 -18.66
C LEU A 157 -10.10 13.47 -17.76
N PRO A 158 -10.00 12.15 -17.95
CA PRO A 158 -9.06 11.34 -17.18
C PRO A 158 -7.59 11.69 -17.48
N GLU A 159 -7.32 12.19 -18.69
CA GLU A 159 -6.00 12.63 -19.16
C GLU A 159 -6.13 13.95 -19.91
N ASN A 160 -5.09 14.79 -19.86
CA ASN A 160 -4.97 16.05 -20.61
C ASN A 160 -6.04 17.12 -20.31
N GLY A 161 -6.79 17.01 -19.21
CA GLY A 161 -7.67 18.07 -18.74
C GLY A 161 -6.89 19.22 -18.09
N GLN A 162 -7.61 20.32 -17.83
CA GLN A 162 -7.07 21.51 -17.18
C GLN A 162 -7.73 21.74 -15.82
N ASP A 163 -7.02 22.43 -14.94
CA ASP A 163 -7.54 22.78 -13.61
C ASP A 163 -8.33 24.08 -13.69
N ILE A 164 -9.48 24.13 -13.01
CA ILE A 164 -10.31 25.31 -12.86
C ILE A 164 -10.64 25.55 -11.38
N TYR A 165 -10.68 26.82 -10.99
CA TYR A 165 -10.97 27.27 -9.64
C TYR A 165 -12.35 27.92 -9.63
N ILE A 166 -13.35 27.27 -9.02
CA ILE A 166 -14.74 27.74 -9.02
C ILE A 166 -15.06 28.38 -7.68
N ARG A 167 -15.73 29.54 -7.71
CA ARG A 167 -16.12 30.31 -6.53
C ARG A 167 -17.15 29.57 -5.69
N MET A 168 -16.83 29.43 -4.40
CA MET A 168 -17.61 28.74 -3.38
C MET A 168 -17.73 29.58 -2.10
N ALA A 169 -18.81 29.36 -1.34
CA ALA A 169 -18.95 29.94 -0.01
C ALA A 169 -17.82 29.47 0.91
N SER A 170 -17.30 30.35 1.77
CA SER A 170 -16.20 30.02 2.69
C SER A 170 -16.47 28.81 3.58
N SER A 171 -17.72 28.59 3.98
CA SER A 171 -18.14 27.42 4.78
C SER A 171 -17.95 26.08 4.07
N GLU A 172 -17.91 26.06 2.73
CA GLU A 172 -17.64 24.84 1.95
C GLU A 172 -16.15 24.55 1.80
N LEU A 173 -15.29 25.55 2.00
CA LEU A 173 -13.83 25.44 1.88
C LEU A 173 -13.18 24.83 3.13
N SER A 174 -13.87 24.87 4.27
CA SER A 174 -13.35 24.43 5.58
C SER A 174 -13.17 22.91 5.73
N THR A 175 -13.26 22.15 4.63
CA THR A 175 -13.10 20.68 4.62
C THR A 175 -11.93 20.18 3.77
N GLN A 176 -11.15 21.06 3.15
CA GLN A 176 -10.04 20.70 2.26
C GLN A 176 -8.63 20.81 2.87
N ASP A 177 -8.47 20.60 4.18
CA ASP A 177 -7.15 20.31 4.78
C ASP A 177 -7.01 18.83 5.22
N GLY A 178 -7.87 17.96 4.67
CA GLY A 178 -8.08 16.60 5.18
C GLY A 178 -7.81 15.43 4.24
N SER A 179 -7.34 15.63 2.99
CA SER A 179 -7.15 14.51 2.05
C SER A 179 -5.71 14.20 1.62
N ASN A 180 -4.69 14.89 2.14
CA ASN A 180 -3.29 14.43 1.97
C ASN A 180 -2.33 14.73 3.12
N ARG A 181 -2.85 15.07 4.31
CA ARG A 181 -2.07 15.05 5.55
C ARG A 181 -2.65 13.96 6.43
N LYS A 182 -1.91 12.85 6.52
CA LYS A 182 -2.20 11.65 7.32
C LYS A 182 -3.10 11.96 8.51
N LYS A 183 -4.26 11.27 8.60
CA LYS A 183 -5.08 11.11 9.81
C LYS A 183 -4.16 10.87 11.01
N GLY A 184 -3.82 11.94 11.71
CA GLY A 184 -2.75 11.98 12.70
C GLY A 184 -3.19 12.63 14.01
N GLU A 185 -4.48 12.61 14.32
CA GLU A 185 -4.98 13.12 15.61
C GLU A 185 -5.98 12.19 16.31
N LYS A 186 -6.05 10.91 15.92
CA LYS A 186 -6.63 9.84 16.76
C LYS A 186 -5.65 8.72 17.12
N ILE A 187 -4.35 8.89 16.81
CA ILE A 187 -3.29 7.90 17.10
C ILE A 187 -2.54 8.20 18.42
N LYS A 188 -2.79 9.32 19.10
CA LYS A 188 -2.10 9.60 20.38
C LYS A 188 -2.63 8.77 21.57
N ILE A 189 -3.84 8.20 21.49
CA ILE A 189 -4.44 7.39 22.58
C ILE A 189 -4.34 5.89 22.30
N ILE A 190 -4.34 5.46 21.03
CA ILE A 190 -4.30 4.04 20.68
C ILE A 190 -2.88 3.44 20.85
N LEU A 191 -1.83 4.25 20.63
CA LEU A 191 -0.44 3.81 20.78
C LEU A 191 -0.06 3.40 22.22
N PRO A 192 -0.40 4.17 23.28
CA PRO A 192 -0.13 3.75 24.66
C PRO A 192 -1.01 2.55 25.10
N LEU A 193 -2.24 2.41 24.57
CA LEU A 193 -3.10 1.28 24.89
C LEU A 193 -2.61 -0.03 24.26
N LEU A 194 -2.17 -0.01 23.01
CA LEU A 194 -1.58 -1.18 22.34
C LEU A 194 -0.21 -1.56 22.93
N ALA A 195 0.64 -0.57 23.23
CA ALA A 195 1.91 -0.81 23.91
C ALA A 195 1.70 -1.37 25.33
N GLY A 196 0.71 -0.84 26.07
CA GLY A 196 0.32 -1.37 27.38
C GLY A 196 -0.17 -2.82 27.31
N MET A 197 -1.03 -3.15 26.35
CA MET A 197 -1.49 -4.54 26.16
C MET A 197 -0.36 -5.50 25.77
N LEU A 198 0.59 -5.06 24.92
CA LEU A 198 1.77 -5.86 24.58
C LEU A 198 2.69 -6.10 25.79
N LEU A 199 2.91 -5.09 26.64
CA LEU A 199 3.71 -5.22 27.86
C LEU A 199 3.05 -6.13 28.90
N VAL A 200 1.72 -6.04 29.06
CA VAL A 200 0.96 -6.94 29.94
C VAL A 200 0.96 -8.38 29.41
N GLY A 201 0.82 -8.56 28.09
CA GLY A 201 0.94 -9.87 27.44
C GLY A 201 2.34 -10.48 27.60
N LEU A 202 3.40 -9.71 27.38
CA LEU A 202 4.80 -10.14 27.57
C LEU A 202 5.10 -10.48 29.04
N SER A 203 4.61 -9.69 29.98
CA SER A 203 4.80 -9.97 31.41
C SER A 203 4.03 -11.20 31.88
N LEU A 204 2.79 -11.43 31.40
CA LEU A 204 2.03 -12.65 31.69
C LEU A 204 2.67 -13.89 31.06
N THR A 205 3.13 -13.80 29.81
CA THR A 205 3.84 -14.91 29.15
C THR A 205 5.16 -15.23 29.84
N LEU A 206 5.96 -14.22 30.22
CA LEU A 206 7.17 -14.42 31.02
C LEU A 206 6.87 -14.96 32.43
N TYR A 207 5.76 -14.55 33.05
CA TYR A 207 5.31 -15.07 34.34
C TYR A 207 4.93 -16.54 34.25
N VAL A 208 4.13 -16.92 33.23
CA VAL A 208 3.76 -18.33 32.96
C VAL A 208 5.00 -19.14 32.61
N TRP A 209 5.93 -18.59 31.81
CA TRP A 209 7.17 -19.27 31.45
C TRP A 209 8.09 -19.48 32.66
N LYS A 210 8.21 -18.49 33.56
CA LYS A 210 8.89 -18.64 34.85
C LYS A 210 8.20 -19.68 35.74
N ARG A 211 6.86 -19.70 35.80
CA ARG A 211 6.09 -20.72 36.52
C ARG A 211 6.35 -22.13 35.96
N LYS A 212 6.26 -22.30 34.64
CA LYS A 212 6.53 -23.58 33.95
C LYS A 212 7.99 -24.01 34.10
N LYS A 213 8.95 -23.08 34.07
CA LYS A 213 10.37 -23.36 34.34
C LYS A 213 10.58 -23.81 35.79
N LYS A 214 9.92 -23.17 36.76
CA LYS A 214 9.99 -23.54 38.18
C LYS A 214 9.31 -24.90 38.44
N GLN A 215 8.23 -25.22 37.73
CA GLN A 215 7.61 -26.54 37.74
C GLN A 215 8.50 -27.61 37.11
N LYS A 216 9.10 -27.34 35.93
CA LYS A 216 10.09 -28.23 35.32
C LYS A 216 11.31 -28.43 36.22
N GLN A 217 11.79 -27.41 36.91
CA GLN A 217 12.88 -27.53 37.88
C GLN A 217 12.48 -28.38 39.10
N LYS A 218 11.27 -28.21 39.63
CA LYS A 218 10.73 -29.09 40.69
C LYS A 218 10.54 -30.53 40.21
N GLN A 219 10.11 -30.73 38.96
CA GLN A 219 9.96 -32.04 38.36
C GLN A 219 11.32 -32.70 38.09
N GLN A 220 12.33 -31.92 37.70
CA GLN A 220 13.72 -32.36 37.54
C GLN A 220 14.36 -32.70 38.89
N GLU A 221 14.09 -31.93 39.94
CA GLU A 221 14.53 -32.25 41.32
C GLU A 221 13.85 -33.51 41.85
N LEU A 222 12.57 -33.74 41.55
CA LEU A 222 11.85 -34.98 41.87
C LEU A 222 12.42 -36.20 41.11
N LEU A 223 12.69 -36.04 39.81
CA LEU A 223 13.29 -37.09 38.96
C LEU A 223 14.73 -37.45 39.38
N ASN A 224 15.54 -36.44 39.75
CA ASN A 224 16.92 -36.67 40.19
C ASN A 224 17.03 -37.31 41.58
N ARG A 225 16.00 -37.17 42.44
CA ARG A 225 16.04 -37.70 43.82
C ARG A 225 15.61 -39.18 43.91
N GLU A 226 14.88 -39.69 42.93
CA GLU A 226 14.33 -41.05 42.96
C GLU A 226 15.00 -42.05 42.00
N GLY A 227 16.07 -41.67 41.29
CA GLY A 227 16.88 -42.64 40.51
C GLY A 227 16.08 -43.46 39.49
N ARG A 228 15.09 -42.84 38.82
CA ARG A 228 14.20 -43.52 37.87
C ARG A 228 14.65 -43.29 36.43
N SER A 229 15.70 -43.99 36.03
CA SER A 229 16.14 -44.13 34.62
C SER A 229 15.17 -44.96 33.76
N LEU A 230 14.14 -45.53 34.38
CA LEU A 230 13.18 -46.48 33.79
C LEU A 230 12.07 -45.84 32.93
N GLU A 231 11.93 -44.52 32.91
CA GLU A 231 10.89 -43.83 32.10
C GLU A 231 11.32 -43.57 30.64
N LEU A 232 12.53 -44.00 30.24
CA LEU A 232 13.00 -43.92 28.84
C LEU A 232 12.82 -45.22 28.03
N ILE A 233 12.35 -46.31 28.65
CA ILE A 233 12.14 -47.59 27.97
C ILE A 233 10.64 -47.82 27.81
N ASP A 234 10.23 -48.07 26.56
CA ASP A 234 8.84 -48.34 26.20
C ASP A 234 8.31 -49.59 26.93
N ALA A 235 7.05 -49.53 27.37
CA ALA A 235 6.44 -50.46 28.34
C ALA A 235 6.21 -51.89 27.81
N HIS A 236 6.65 -52.22 26.58
CA HIS A 236 6.35 -53.47 25.90
C HIS A 236 7.53 -54.41 25.64
N MET A 237 8.74 -54.10 26.15
CA MET A 237 9.90 -55.02 26.13
C MET A 237 10.24 -55.52 27.54
N GLY A 238 9.22 -55.98 28.27
CA GLY A 238 9.34 -56.51 29.61
C GLY A 238 9.66 -58.01 29.64
N ASP A 239 10.91 -58.38 29.36
CA ASP A 239 11.51 -59.60 29.90
C ASP A 239 12.85 -59.23 30.56
N SER A 240 12.97 -59.53 31.86
CA SER A 240 14.01 -58.98 32.74
C SER A 240 15.44 -59.43 32.43
N CYS A 241 15.67 -60.32 31.45
CA CYS A 241 17.02 -60.80 31.11
C CYS A 241 17.77 -59.89 30.10
N TYR A 242 17.06 -59.09 29.28
CA TYR A 242 17.69 -58.18 28.31
C TYR A 242 17.85 -56.76 28.84
N LEU A 243 17.19 -56.42 29.95
CA LEU A 243 17.17 -55.05 30.45
C LEU A 243 18.56 -54.57 30.90
N SER A 244 19.36 -55.44 31.51
CA SER A 244 20.75 -55.13 31.88
C SER A 244 21.62 -54.91 30.64
N GLU A 245 21.42 -55.72 29.58
CA GLU A 245 22.15 -55.59 28.31
C GLU A 245 21.76 -54.31 27.55
N VAL A 246 20.47 -53.96 27.56
CA VAL A 246 19.96 -52.72 26.95
C VAL A 246 20.50 -51.49 27.69
N LEU A 247 20.43 -51.48 29.02
CA LEU A 247 21.00 -50.39 29.82
C LEU A 247 22.52 -50.29 29.65
N ARG A 248 23.22 -51.43 29.57
CA ARG A 248 24.66 -51.46 29.28
C ARG A 248 24.95 -50.90 27.89
N SER A 249 24.15 -51.26 26.87
CA SER A 249 24.30 -50.76 25.50
C SER A 249 24.07 -49.25 25.41
N ILE A 250 23.06 -48.72 26.10
CA ILE A 250 22.81 -47.28 26.19
C ILE A 250 23.99 -46.56 26.85
N HIS A 251 24.51 -47.10 27.96
CA HIS A 251 25.63 -46.52 28.69
C HIS A 251 26.91 -46.48 27.84
N VAL A 252 27.20 -47.55 27.09
CA VAL A 252 28.32 -47.59 26.14
C VAL A 252 28.10 -46.61 24.98
N ALA A 253 26.89 -46.50 24.45
CA ALA A 253 26.59 -45.54 23.38
C ALA A 253 26.84 -44.09 23.84
N LEU A 254 26.50 -43.75 25.09
CA LEU A 254 26.78 -42.44 25.67
C LEU A 254 28.29 -42.15 25.81
N LEU A 255 29.10 -43.17 26.10
CA LEU A 255 30.57 -43.05 26.12
C LEU A 255 31.16 -42.83 24.70
N CYS A 256 30.49 -43.30 23.65
CA CYS A 256 30.95 -43.12 22.27
C CYS A 256 30.68 -41.72 21.71
N VAL A 257 29.68 -40.99 22.24
CA VAL A 257 29.26 -39.67 21.73
C VAL A 257 29.76 -38.49 22.57
N GLN A 258 30.81 -38.72 23.36
CA GLN A 258 31.45 -37.71 24.21
C GLN A 258 31.93 -36.52 23.39
N GLN A 259 31.83 -35.31 23.95
CA GLN A 259 32.18 -34.07 23.26
C GLN A 259 33.64 -34.05 22.80
N SER A 260 34.55 -34.50 23.67
CA SER A 260 35.99 -34.63 23.37
C SER A 260 36.28 -35.98 22.69
N PRO A 261 36.94 -36.01 21.52
CA PRO A 261 37.29 -37.26 20.85
C PRO A 261 38.16 -38.20 21.70
N GLU A 262 39.09 -37.65 22.49
CA GLU A 262 40.02 -38.42 23.33
C GLU A 262 39.35 -39.15 24.51
N ASP A 263 38.16 -38.68 24.91
CA ASP A 263 37.38 -39.30 25.99
C ASP A 263 36.52 -40.47 25.48
N ARG A 264 36.51 -40.73 24.17
CA ARG A 264 35.73 -41.82 23.57
C ARG A 264 36.52 -43.12 23.63
N PRO A 265 35.91 -44.22 24.05
CA PRO A 265 36.58 -45.52 24.05
C PRO A 265 36.91 -45.95 22.62
N SER A 266 38.00 -46.68 22.46
CA SER A 266 38.32 -47.34 21.19
C SER A 266 37.28 -48.42 20.87
N MET A 267 37.07 -48.72 19.59
CA MET A 267 36.09 -49.74 19.17
C MET A 267 36.38 -51.13 19.75
N SER A 268 37.65 -51.50 19.96
CA SER A 268 38.00 -52.76 20.62
C SER A 268 37.56 -52.79 22.08
N SER A 269 37.66 -51.66 22.79
CA SER A 269 37.18 -51.52 24.17
C SER A 269 35.66 -51.56 24.24
N VAL A 270 34.97 -50.93 23.28
CA VAL A 270 33.50 -50.96 23.17
C VAL A 270 32.96 -52.39 23.05
N VAL A 271 33.57 -53.23 22.21
CA VAL A 271 33.15 -54.63 22.03
C VAL A 271 33.27 -55.41 23.34
N LEU A 272 34.37 -55.21 24.09
CA LEU A 272 34.55 -55.82 25.40
C LEU A 272 33.55 -55.31 26.44
N MET A 273 33.26 -54.01 26.43
CA MET A 273 32.28 -53.38 27.33
C MET A 273 30.85 -53.86 27.08
N LEU A 274 30.52 -54.23 25.84
CA LEU A 274 29.21 -54.77 25.48
C LEU A 274 29.08 -56.26 25.88
N GLY A 275 30.16 -57.04 25.79
CA GLY A 275 30.15 -58.47 26.06
C GLY A 275 30.48 -58.90 27.50
N GLY A 276 31.08 -58.04 28.34
CA GLY A 276 31.58 -58.41 29.67
C GLY A 276 30.84 -57.75 30.85
N ASP A 277 30.80 -58.44 32.00
CA ASP A 277 30.05 -58.02 33.21
C ASP A 277 30.79 -57.05 34.13
N GLY A 278 31.79 -56.34 33.61
CA GLY A 278 32.58 -55.36 34.35
C GLY A 278 31.88 -54.02 34.55
N THR A 279 32.26 -53.27 35.59
CA THR A 279 31.77 -51.91 35.85
C THR A 279 32.28 -50.92 34.79
N LEU A 280 31.37 -50.16 34.16
CA LEU A 280 31.70 -49.18 33.14
C LEU A 280 31.98 -47.78 33.72
N PRO A 281 32.87 -46.98 33.10
CA PRO A 281 33.09 -45.60 33.50
C PRO A 281 31.85 -44.74 33.21
N GLN A 282 31.68 -43.65 33.96
CA GLN A 282 30.57 -42.71 33.77
C GLN A 282 30.82 -41.81 32.54
N PRO A 283 29.84 -41.65 31.63
CA PRO A 283 29.95 -40.72 30.50
C PRO A 283 29.99 -39.26 30.97
N LYS A 284 30.84 -38.43 30.35
CA LYS A 284 30.85 -36.96 30.48
C LYS A 284 29.87 -36.34 29.47
N GLU A 285 29.99 -35.04 29.19
CA GLU A 285 29.06 -34.32 28.32
C GLU A 285 29.11 -34.79 26.85
N PRO A 286 27.95 -35.09 26.23
CA PRO A 286 27.88 -35.45 24.82
C PRO A 286 28.03 -34.24 23.90
N GLY A 287 28.61 -34.46 22.72
CA GLY A 287 28.81 -33.41 21.74
C GLY A 287 27.50 -32.94 21.07
N PHE A 288 27.01 -31.77 21.49
CA PHE A 288 26.25 -30.74 20.74
C PHE A 288 24.72 -30.59 20.92
N PHE A 289 24.31 -29.37 21.33
CA PHE A 289 23.16 -28.59 20.80
C PHE A 289 23.31 -27.10 21.20
N THR A 290 23.88 -26.24 20.35
CA THR A 290 23.97 -24.78 20.61
C THR A 290 22.87 -23.99 19.90
N LYS A 291 22.18 -23.20 20.73
CA LYS A 291 21.06 -22.29 20.49
C LYS A 291 21.54 -21.02 19.75
N ARG A 292 20.87 -20.58 18.68
CA ARG A 292 21.11 -19.26 18.05
C ARG A 292 20.70 -18.15 19.03
N ASN A 293 21.63 -17.27 19.40
CA ASN A 293 21.37 -16.01 20.08
C ASN A 293 21.39 -14.86 19.07
N LEU A 294 20.30 -14.10 18.98
CA LEU A 294 20.18 -12.79 18.33
C LEU A 294 20.21 -11.74 19.44
N PHE A 295 21.35 -11.07 19.69
CA PHE A 295 21.44 -9.78 20.40
C PHE A 295 22.87 -9.21 20.25
N PHE A 296 23.01 -8.10 19.51
CA PHE A 296 23.85 -6.92 19.79
C PHE A 296 23.62 -5.94 18.62
N GLU A 297 22.72 -4.96 18.79
CA GLU A 297 22.98 -3.57 19.23
C GLU A 297 23.49 -2.65 18.12
N ALA A 298 22.76 -1.55 17.97
CA ALA A 298 23.02 -0.48 17.03
C ALA A 298 23.94 0.54 17.68
N GLU A 299 25.08 0.82 17.05
CA GLU A 299 25.81 2.09 17.21
C GLU A 299 26.35 2.56 15.85
N THR A 300 26.41 3.89 15.73
CA THR A 300 26.50 4.70 14.52
C THR A 300 27.92 4.94 13.98
N SER A 301 28.00 5.07 12.64
CA SER A 301 28.99 5.81 11.82
C SER A 301 30.48 5.42 11.87
N SER A 302 30.99 4.73 10.85
CA SER A 302 31.59 5.33 9.64
C SER A 302 32.07 4.19 8.72
N SER A 303 32.28 4.51 7.44
CA SER A 303 32.69 3.64 6.35
C SER A 303 33.67 2.51 6.73
N ASN A 304 33.31 1.27 6.38
CA ASN A 304 34.16 0.38 5.58
C ASN A 304 33.37 -0.87 5.17
N ASN A 305 33.23 -1.05 3.86
CA ASN A 305 32.99 -2.29 3.11
C ASN A 305 32.54 -3.50 3.95
N ALA A 306 31.23 -3.65 4.13
CA ALA A 306 30.64 -4.94 4.46
C ALA A 306 30.76 -5.84 3.22
N ALA A 307 31.86 -6.57 3.11
CA ALA A 307 31.94 -7.74 2.27
C ALA A 307 30.89 -8.73 2.78
N MET A 308 29.81 -8.90 2.02
CA MET A 308 28.94 -10.06 2.14
C MET A 308 29.82 -11.31 2.16
N SER A 309 29.68 -12.14 3.20
CA SER A 309 30.29 -13.47 3.19
C SER A 309 29.74 -14.23 1.99
N VAL A 310 30.59 -14.40 0.99
CA VAL A 310 30.36 -15.35 -0.09
C VAL A 310 30.27 -16.72 0.58
N ASN A 311 29.11 -17.35 0.50
CA ASN A 311 29.04 -18.78 0.75
C ASN A 311 29.83 -19.43 -0.38
N ASP A 312 31.06 -19.85 -0.11
CA ASP A 312 31.80 -20.74 -1.00
C ASP A 312 31.04 -22.06 -1.07
N ILE A 313 30.23 -22.19 -2.12
CA ILE A 313 29.56 -23.44 -2.46
C ILE A 313 30.66 -24.42 -2.89
N SER A 314 30.82 -25.51 -2.14
CA SER A 314 31.68 -26.61 -2.54
C SER A 314 30.94 -27.40 -3.62
N ILE A 315 31.38 -27.31 -4.88
CA ILE A 315 30.88 -28.17 -5.96
C ILE A 315 31.57 -29.53 -5.82
N THR A 316 30.82 -30.54 -5.40
CA THR A 316 31.23 -31.94 -5.53
C THR A 316 31.06 -32.37 -6.98
N GLN A 317 32.18 -32.68 -7.63
CA GLN A 317 32.19 -33.30 -8.95
C GLN A 317 31.82 -34.78 -8.79
N LEU A 318 30.68 -35.18 -9.36
CA LEU A 318 30.29 -36.58 -9.50
C LEU A 318 30.95 -37.12 -10.77
N ASP A 319 31.95 -37.98 -10.59
CA ASP A 319 32.52 -38.80 -11.66
C ASP A 319 32.03 -40.23 -11.49
N ALA A 320 31.36 -40.77 -12.51
CA ALA A 320 30.86 -42.14 -12.52
C ALA A 320 31.41 -42.83 -13.77
N ARG A 321 32.47 -43.61 -13.54
CA ARG A 321 33.10 -44.67 -14.37
C ARG A 321 33.08 -44.53 -15.89
#